data_AF-A0A7C5TD87-F1
#
_entry.id   AF-A0A7C5TD87-F1
#
_cell.length_a   1.000
_cell.length_b   1.000
_cell.length_c   1.000
_cell.angle_alpha   90.00
_cell.angle_beta   90.00
_cell.angle_gamma   90.00
#
_symmetry.space_group_name_H-M   'P 1'
#
loop_
_entity.id
_entity.type
_entity.pdbx_description
1 polymer ?
#
loop_
_entity_poly.entity_id
_entity_poly.type
_entity_poly.pdbx_seq_one_letter_code
_entity_poly.pdbx_strand_id
1 'polypeptide(L)'
;MTRSTRDVSKQGVGLRKELSLLELTIIGLVGAIGTGILFSTAKMAEVAGPAVVLAWILGGIFYLFIGLTYAELGTAYPEAGSPSRFS
;
A
#
# COMPACT_ATOMS: atom_id res chain seq x y z
N MET A 1 -52.71 10.37 6.67
CA MET A 1 -51.85 9.67 5.69
C MET A 1 -50.61 10.51 5.44
N THR A 2 -49.53 10.31 6.21
CA THR A 2 -48.25 11.03 6.06
C THR A 2 -47.16 9.97 5.98
N ARG A 3 -46.80 9.62 4.74
CA ARG A 3 -45.81 8.59 4.41
C ARG A 3 -44.43 9.11 4.85
N SER A 4 -43.82 8.41 5.82
CA SER A 4 -42.49 8.68 6.35
C SER A 4 -41.44 8.63 5.24
N THR A 5 -40.89 9.78 4.86
CA THR A 5 -39.81 9.93 3.87
C THR A 5 -38.41 9.78 4.47
N ARG A 6 -38.26 9.14 5.64
CA ARG A 6 -36.98 9.09 6.39
C ARG A 6 -36.16 7.79 6.26
N ASP A 7 -36.38 6.96 5.24
CA ASP A 7 -35.67 5.68 5.10
C ASP A 7 -34.79 5.53 3.85
N VAL A 8 -34.51 6.62 3.12
CA VAL A 8 -33.68 6.56 1.90
C VAL A 8 -32.19 6.91 2.14
N SER A 9 -31.76 7.20 3.38
CA SER A 9 -30.40 7.75 3.63
C SER A 9 -29.37 6.82 4.29
N LYS A 10 -29.62 5.50 4.40
CA LYS A 10 -28.67 4.59 5.07
C LYS A 10 -28.40 3.24 4.42
N GLN A 11 -28.64 3.09 3.12
CA GLN A 11 -27.98 2.02 2.36
C GLN A 11 -26.62 2.52 1.90
N GLY A 12 -25.64 2.48 2.81
CA GLY A 12 -24.24 2.61 2.41
C GLY A 12 -23.94 1.46 1.45
N VAL A 13 -23.61 1.78 0.20
CA VAL A 13 -23.11 0.81 -0.77
C VAL A 13 -21.74 0.36 -0.24
N GLY A 14 -21.74 -0.68 0.60
CA GLY A 14 -20.53 -1.23 1.20
C GLY A 14 -19.71 -1.94 0.12
N LEU A 15 -18.42 -1.64 0.04
CA LEU A 15 -17.49 -2.36 -0.83
C LEU A 15 -17.46 -3.83 -0.39
N ARG A 16 -17.71 -4.75 -1.32
CA ARG A 16 -17.59 -6.19 -1.04
C ARG A 16 -16.11 -6.54 -0.93
N LYS A 17 -15.71 -7.18 0.18
CA LYS A 17 -14.36 -7.73 0.35
C LYS A 17 -14.22 -9.01 -0.51
N GLU A 18 -14.09 -8.83 -1.82
CA GLU A 18 -13.89 -9.92 -2.81
C GLU A 18 -12.42 -10.24 -3.04
N LEU A 19 -11.50 -9.33 -2.69
CA LEU A 19 -10.09 -9.46 -3.07
C LEU A 19 -9.44 -10.67 -2.39
N SER A 20 -8.89 -11.56 -3.21
CA SER A 20 -8.06 -12.67 -2.77
C SER A 20 -6.72 -12.17 -2.24
N LEU A 21 -6.08 -12.94 -1.36
CA LEU A 21 -4.73 -12.64 -0.85
C LEU A 21 -3.71 -12.43 -1.99
N LEU A 22 -3.87 -13.17 -3.08
CA LEU A 22 -3.02 -13.06 -4.25
C LEU A 22 -3.21 -11.69 -4.94
N GLU A 23 -4.46 -11.27 -5.12
CA GLU A 23 -4.77 -9.99 -5.75
C GLU A 23 -4.25 -8.83 -4.88
N LEU A 24 -4.42 -8.94 -3.56
CA LEU A 24 -3.92 -7.94 -2.61
C LEU A 24 -2.39 -7.82 -2.66
N THR A 25 -1.68 -8.95 -2.72
CA THR A 25 -0.21 -8.97 -2.78
C THR A 25 0.31 -8.46 -4.12
N ILE A 26 -0.34 -8.79 -5.24
CA ILE A 26 -0.01 -8.22 -6.56
C ILE A 26 -0.21 -6.69 -6.55
N ILE A 27 -1.32 -6.19 -6.00
CA ILE A 27 -1.58 -4.75 -5.91
C ILE A 27 -0.46 -4.06 -5.11
N GLY A 28 -0.07 -4.61 -3.97
CA GLY A 28 1.05 -4.11 -3.17
C GLY A 28 2.38 -4.16 -3.92
N LEU A 29 2.65 -5.25 -4.64
CA LEU A 29 3.88 -5.44 -5.42
C LEU A 29 3.99 -4.43 -6.57
N VAL A 30 2.92 -4.24 -7.34
CA VAL A 30 2.89 -3.26 -8.44
C VAL A 30 3.01 -1.83 -7.90
N GLY A 31 2.35 -1.54 -6.78
CA GLY A 31 2.46 -0.26 -6.08
C GLY A 31 3.90 0.03 -5.61
N ALA A 32 4.62 -0.98 -5.14
CA ALA A 32 6.01 -0.85 -4.69
C ALA A 32 7.00 -0.69 -5.86
N ILE A 33 6.81 -1.41 -6.97
CA ILE A 33 7.76 -1.41 -8.10
C ILE A 33 7.69 -0.08 -8.88
N GLY A 34 6.49 0.45 -9.16
CA GLY A 34 6.28 1.78 -9.74
C GLY A 34 7.19 2.21 -10.91
N THR A 35 7.18 3.49 -11.26
CA THR A 35 8.16 4.06 -12.20
C THR A 35 9.48 4.41 -11.50
N GLY A 36 9.44 4.65 -10.18
CA GLY A 36 10.59 5.13 -9.40
C GLY A 36 11.77 4.18 -9.38
N ILE A 37 11.54 2.86 -9.32
CA ILE A 37 12.63 1.87 -9.23
C ILE A 37 13.42 1.77 -10.55
N LEU A 38 12.73 1.93 -11.68
CA LEU A 38 13.33 1.82 -13.02
C LEU A 38 14.26 3.00 -13.34
N PHE A 39 13.90 4.21 -12.92
CA PHE A 39 14.71 5.40 -13.19
C PHE A 39 15.75 5.68 -12.09
N SER A 40 15.47 5.31 -10.84
CA SER A 40 16.42 5.49 -9.73
C SER A 40 17.62 4.55 -9.84
N THR A 41 17.41 3.30 -10.27
CA THR A 41 18.50 2.33 -10.49
C THR A 41 19.55 2.82 -11.47
N ALA A 42 19.13 3.37 -12.61
CA ALA A 42 20.04 3.91 -13.62
C ALA A 42 20.92 5.04 -13.07
N LYS A 43 20.32 6.00 -12.35
CA LYS A 43 21.05 7.11 -11.74
C LYS A 43 21.97 6.65 -10.60
N MET A 44 21.54 5.66 -9.81
CA MET A 44 22.37 5.11 -8.74
C MET A 44 23.56 4.33 -9.27
N ALA A 45 23.42 3.65 -10.41
CA ALA A 45 24.52 2.94 -11.06
C ALA A 45 25.60 3.90 -11.57
N GLU A 46 25.23 5.10 -12.05
CA GLU A 46 26.19 6.14 -12.46
C GLU A 46 27.03 6.64 -11.28
N VAL A 47 26.40 6.80 -10.10
CA VAL A 47 27.07 7.34 -8.91
C VAL A 47 27.87 6.28 -8.16
N ALA A 48 27.31 5.08 -7.96
CA ALA A 48 27.91 4.03 -7.13
C ALA A 48 28.69 2.97 -7.93
N GLY A 49 28.54 2.94 -9.25
CA GLY A 49 29.16 1.90 -10.10
C GLY A 49 28.69 0.49 -9.71
N PRO A 50 29.55 -0.54 -9.82
CA PRO A 50 29.20 -1.93 -9.51
C PRO A 50 28.76 -2.15 -8.05
N ALA A 51 29.14 -1.26 -7.14
CA ALA A 51 28.79 -1.33 -5.73
C ALA A 51 27.32 -1.01 -5.44
N VAL A 52 26.54 -0.57 -6.45
CA VAL A 52 25.10 -0.27 -6.31
C VAL A 52 24.29 -1.47 -5.79
N VAL A 53 24.76 -2.70 -6.04
CA VAL A 53 24.13 -3.93 -5.53
C VAL A 53 24.12 -3.95 -4.00
N LEU A 54 25.17 -3.45 -3.33
CA LEU A 54 25.23 -3.37 -1.87
C LEU A 54 24.21 -2.35 -1.33
N ALA A 55 24.04 -1.23 -2.03
CA ALA A 55 23.02 -0.24 -1.69
C ALA A 55 21.60 -0.82 -1.83
N TRP A 56 21.36 -1.65 -2.85
CA TRP A 56 20.10 -2.38 -3.04
C TRP A 56 19.80 -3.36 -1.92
N ILE A 57 20.80 -4.13 -1.50
CA ILE A 57 20.65 -5.09 -0.40
C ILE A 57 20.32 -4.34 0.91
N LEU A 58 21.07 -3.29 1.24
CA LEU A 58 20.81 -2.49 2.43
C LEU A 58 19.46 -1.78 2.37
N GLY A 59 19.10 -1.21 1.21
CA GLY A 59 17.80 -0.60 0.97
C GLY A 59 16.66 -1.60 1.14
N GLY A 60 16.80 -2.82 0.63
CA GLY A 60 15.83 -3.90 0.81
C GLY A 60 15.65 -4.31 2.28
N ILE A 61 16.73 -4.35 3.06
CA ILE A 61 16.66 -4.64 4.50
C ILE A 61 15.87 -3.54 5.22
N PHE A 62 16.16 -2.26 4.97
CA PHE A 62 15.39 -1.17 5.56
C PHE A 62 13.92 -1.18 5.11
N TYR A 63 13.67 -1.47 3.84
CA TYR A 63 12.32 -1.58 3.30
C TYR A 63 11.53 -2.73 3.94
N LEU A 64 12.19 -3.85 4.28
CA LEU A 64 11.58 -4.95 5.04
C LEU A 64 11.12 -4.52 6.43
N PHE A 65 11.94 -3.77 7.17
CA PHE A 65 11.53 -3.24 8.47
C PHE A 65 10.32 -2.31 8.35
N ILE A 66 10.30 -1.44 7.35
CA ILE A 66 9.15 -0.59 7.06
C ILE A 66 7.93 -1.45 6.74
N GLY A 67 8.07 -2.42 5.84
CA GLY A 67 6.99 -3.35 5.48
C GLY A 67 6.41 -4.10 6.68
N LEU A 68 7.26 -4.53 7.62
CA LEU A 68 6.83 -5.20 8.85
C LEU A 68 5.99 -4.27 9.72
N THR A 69 6.42 -3.02 9.92
CA THR A 69 5.61 -2.03 10.67
C THR A 69 4.26 -1.76 10.01
N TYR A 70 4.21 -1.71 8.67
CA TYR A 70 2.95 -1.58 7.94
C TYR A 70 2.06 -2.83 8.06
N ALA A 71 2.66 -4.03 8.11
CA ALA A 71 1.92 -5.26 8.33
C ALA A 71 1.33 -5.34 9.75
N GLU A 72 2.08 -4.91 10.76
CA GLU A 72 1.57 -4.76 12.14
C GLU A 72 0.43 -3.74 12.19
N LEU A 73 0.58 -2.59 11.54
CA LEU A 73 -0.45 -1.56 11.53
C LEU A 73 -1.72 -2.00 10.79
N GLY A 74 -1.56 -2.70 9.65
CA GLY A 74 -2.69 -3.22 8.87
C GLY A 74 -3.45 -4.35 9.56
N THR A 75 -2.80 -5.11 10.45
CA THR A 75 -3.46 -6.14 11.28
C THR A 75 -4.10 -5.53 12.53
N ALA A 76 -3.49 -4.52 13.14
CA ALA A 76 -4.03 -3.81 14.28
C ALA A 76 -5.27 -2.95 13.92
N TYR A 77 -5.29 -2.35 12.73
CA TYR A 77 -6.37 -1.47 12.26
C TYR A 77 -6.94 -1.96 10.91
N PRO A 78 -7.83 -2.97 10.89
CA PRO A 78 -8.40 -3.53 9.67
C PRO A 78 -9.54 -2.65 9.09
N GLU A 79 -9.31 -1.35 9.02
CA GLU A 79 -10.24 -0.34 8.52
C GLU A 79 -9.80 0.19 7.15
N ALA A 80 -10.77 0.48 6.28
CA ALA A 80 -10.49 1.03 4.96
C ALA A 80 -10.19 2.53 5.07
N GLY A 81 -8.92 2.88 5.09
CA GLY A 81 -8.44 4.26 5.14
C GLY A 81 -6.94 4.27 5.39
N SER A 82 -6.17 4.65 4.36
CA SER A 82 -4.75 5.00 4.48
C SER A 82 -4.52 6.02 5.61
N PRO A 83 -3.27 6.42 5.98
CA PRO A 83 -2.99 7.34 7.10
C PRO A 83 -3.80 8.66 7.12
N SER A 84 -4.41 9.04 6.00
CA SER A 84 -5.33 10.17 5.83
C SER A 84 -6.59 10.15 6.72
N ARG A 85 -6.87 9.08 7.46
CA ARG A 85 -7.96 9.06 8.46
C ARG A 85 -7.58 9.58 9.84
N PHE A 86 -6.29 9.77 10.14
CA PHE A 86 -5.80 10.19 11.46
C PHE A 86 -5.35 11.66 11.51
N SER A 87 -5.68 12.50 10.51
CA SER A 87 -5.52 13.96 10.57
C SER A 87 -6.83 14.68 10.83
#